data_AF-A0A932GB85-F1
#
_entry.id   AF-A0A932GB85-F1
#
_cell.length_a   1.000
_cell.length_b   1.000
_cell.length_c   1.000
_cell.angle_alpha   90.00
_cell.angle_beta   90.00
_cell.angle_gamma   90.00
#
_symmetry.space_group_name_H-M   'P 1'
#
loop_
_entity.id
_entity.type
_entity.pdbx_description
1 polymer ?
#
loop_
_entity_poly.entity_id
_entity_poly.type
_entity_poly.pdbx_seq_one_letter_code
_entity_poly.pdbx_strand_id
1 'polypeptide(L)'
;MKHEGMVHALEEIHRLLRPDGSLIDIHPVLEAPLIEAYQGANVLFAEPSPDYSGEDYRQAEHALAQIVQRRLFVIDRKGEFDFLTYGSSVAELRDFLAKANAYDQRPKDEAVAAREAELYTRVEESMQTAGEGAEVAYHERARIARLKPMR
;
A
#
# COMPACT_ATOMS: atom_id res chain seq x y z
N MET A 1 3.08 -20.07 -12.04
CA MET A 1 1.71 -19.86 -12.55
C MET A 1 1.04 -18.57 -12.08
N LYS A 2 1.10 -18.12 -10.82
CA LYS A 2 0.45 -16.85 -10.41
C LYS A 2 1.08 -15.58 -11.04
N HIS A 3 2.40 -15.55 -11.22
CA HIS A 3 3.11 -14.36 -11.74
C HIS A 3 3.10 -14.20 -13.26
N GLU A 4 2.79 -15.27 -14.00
CA GLU A 4 2.68 -15.21 -15.48
C GLU A 4 1.54 -14.27 -15.91
N GLY A 5 0.47 -14.17 -15.12
CA GLY A 5 -0.66 -13.28 -15.41
C GLY A 5 -0.30 -11.80 -15.41
N MET A 6 0.52 -11.33 -14.45
CA MET A 6 0.91 -9.92 -14.36
C MET A 6 1.82 -9.51 -15.51
N VAL A 7 2.82 -10.33 -15.84
CA VAL A 7 3.73 -10.07 -16.96
C VAL A 7 2.97 -10.08 -18.29
N HIS A 8 2.08 -11.05 -18.48
CA HIS A 8 1.22 -11.13 -19.67
C HIS A 8 0.33 -9.88 -19.82
N ALA A 9 -0.23 -9.36 -18.73
CA ALA A 9 -1.02 -8.12 -18.78
C ALA A 9 -0.16 -6.92 -19.21
N LEU A 10 1.08 -6.81 -18.73
CA LEU A 10 2.00 -5.73 -19.10
C LEU A 10 2.46 -5.84 -20.56
N GLU A 11 2.66 -7.05 -21.09
CA GLU A 11 2.91 -7.28 -22.51
C GLU A 11 1.73 -6.85 -23.37
N GLU A 12 0.51 -7.17 -22.93
CA GLU A 12 -0.70 -6.80 -23.65
C GLU A 12 -0.92 -5.28 -23.64
N ILE A 13 -0.61 -4.61 -22.52
CA ILE A 13 -0.58 -3.15 -22.44
C ILE A 13 0.45 -2.57 -23.44
N HIS A 14 1.65 -3.14 -23.51
CA HIS A 14 2.68 -2.71 -24.47
C HIS A 14 2.16 -2.78 -25.92
N ARG A 15 1.49 -3.88 -26.27
CA ARG A 15 0.90 -4.10 -27.59
C ARG A 15 -0.20 -3.09 -27.93
N LEU A 16 -1.00 -2.70 -26.94
CA LEU A 16 -2.14 -1.79 -27.11
C LEU A 16 -1.76 -0.30 -27.07
N LEU A 17 -0.66 0.04 -26.39
CA LEU A 17 -0.23 1.42 -26.24
C LEU A 17 0.17 2.03 -27.58
N ARG A 18 -0.30 3.25 -27.81
CA ARG A 18 0.23 4.09 -28.89
C ARG A 18 1.68 4.43 -28.61
N PRO A 19 2.47 4.77 -29.65
CA PRO A 19 3.89 5.07 -29.48
C PRO A 19 4.24 6.20 -28.50
N ASP A 20 3.36 7.17 -28.35
CA ASP A 20 3.47 8.30 -27.43
C ASP A 20 2.78 8.05 -26.08
N GLY A 21 2.06 6.92 -25.98
CA GLY A 21 1.39 6.45 -24.79
C GLY A 21 2.34 6.22 -23.60
N SER A 22 1.75 6.08 -22.43
CA SER A 22 2.49 5.81 -21.20
C SER A 22 1.73 4.80 -20.35
N LEU A 23 2.46 3.96 -19.65
CA LEU A 23 1.93 3.18 -18.53
C LEU A 23 2.21 3.96 -17.25
N ILE A 24 1.18 4.19 -16.43
CA ILE A 24 1.33 4.69 -15.07
C ILE A 24 1.17 3.50 -14.14
N ASP A 25 2.22 3.22 -13.39
CA ASP A 25 2.26 2.18 -12.37
C ASP A 25 2.19 2.86 -10.99
N ILE A 26 1.31 2.36 -10.14
CA ILE A 26 1.09 2.83 -8.77
C ILE A 26 0.96 1.60 -7.89
N HIS A 27 1.89 1.41 -6.96
CA HIS A 27 1.82 0.34 -5.98
C HIS A 27 2.54 0.70 -4.67
N PRO A 28 2.15 0.11 -3.53
CA PRO A 28 2.86 0.27 -2.27
C PRO A 28 4.32 -0.19 -2.36
N VAL A 29 5.23 0.48 -1.67
CA VAL A 29 6.62 0.02 -1.54
C VAL A 29 6.68 -1.25 -0.68
N LEU A 30 7.83 -1.95 -0.69
CA LEU A 30 8.03 -3.20 0.07
C LEU A 30 8.20 -3.01 1.58
N GLU A 31 7.73 -1.88 2.11
CA GLU A 31 7.70 -1.58 3.54
C GLU A 31 6.28 -1.82 4.05
N ALA A 32 6.17 -2.29 5.31
CA ALA A 32 4.86 -2.44 5.93
C ALA A 32 4.26 -1.04 6.19
N PRO A 33 2.96 -0.84 5.90
CA PRO A 33 2.26 0.37 6.27
C PRO A 33 2.22 0.49 7.80
N LEU A 34 2.18 1.72 8.30
CA LEU A 34 2.17 2.03 9.73
C LEU A 34 0.75 2.40 10.18
N ILE A 35 0.40 2.01 11.41
CA ILE A 35 -0.67 2.63 12.17
C ILE A 35 -0.03 3.64 13.11
N GLU A 36 -0.43 4.89 12.97
CA GLU A 36 0.17 6.02 13.68
C GLU A 36 -0.91 6.78 14.47
N ALA A 37 -0.57 7.26 15.66
CA ALA A 37 -1.40 8.19 16.41
C ALA A 37 -0.69 9.54 16.54
N TYR A 38 -1.47 10.62 16.44
CA TYR A 38 -0.98 11.98 16.33
C TYR A 38 -1.63 12.90 17.35
N GLN A 39 -0.88 13.89 17.83
CA GLN A 39 -1.42 15.12 18.42
C GLN A 39 -0.83 16.32 17.69
N GLY A 40 -1.61 16.91 16.79
CA GLY A 40 -1.09 17.91 15.85
C GLY A 40 0.06 17.33 15.02
N ALA A 41 1.24 17.94 15.08
CA ALA A 41 2.42 17.47 14.34
C ALA A 41 3.24 16.38 15.06
N ASN A 42 2.87 16.00 16.29
CA ASN A 42 3.63 15.05 17.09
C ASN A 42 3.09 13.63 16.91
N VAL A 43 3.98 12.70 16.57
CA VAL A 43 3.68 11.26 16.56
C VAL A 43 3.75 10.73 17.99
N LEU A 44 2.64 10.18 18.47
CA LEU A 44 2.51 9.58 19.81
C LEU A 44 2.78 8.09 19.79
N PHE A 45 2.41 7.45 18.69
CA PHE A 45 2.47 6.02 18.48
C PHE A 45 2.73 5.75 17.00
N ALA A 46 3.55 4.76 16.68
CA ALA A 46 3.77 4.32 15.30
C ALA A 46 4.24 2.87 15.31
N GLU A 47 3.42 1.96 14.76
CA GLU A 47 3.81 0.56 14.59
C GLU A 47 3.34 -0.01 13.25
N PRO A 48 4.07 -0.99 12.68
CA PRO A 48 3.65 -1.68 11.46
C PRO A 48 2.29 -2.37 11.59
N SER A 49 1.48 -2.31 10.54
CA SER A 49 0.26 -3.10 10.43
C SER A 49 0.60 -4.60 10.39
N PRO A 50 -0.01 -5.44 11.25
CA PRO A 50 0.31 -6.86 11.35
C PRO A 50 -0.21 -7.69 10.17
N ASP A 51 -1.10 -7.12 9.35
CA ASP A 51 -1.71 -7.79 8.20
C ASP A 51 -0.84 -7.74 6.92
N TYR A 52 0.32 -7.10 6.99
CA TYR A 52 1.20 -6.94 5.85
C TYR A 52 2.01 -8.22 5.56
N SER A 53 1.77 -8.86 4.41
CA SER A 53 2.59 -9.98 3.91
C SER A 53 3.66 -9.57 2.89
N GLY A 54 3.45 -8.44 2.19
CA GLY A 54 4.33 -7.91 1.14
C GLY A 54 4.52 -8.83 -0.08
N GLU A 55 3.83 -9.97 -0.14
CA GLU A 55 4.06 -10.95 -1.21
C GLU A 55 3.52 -10.44 -2.55
N ASP A 56 2.29 -9.94 -2.59
CA ASP A 56 1.67 -9.42 -3.81
C ASP A 56 2.47 -8.23 -4.39
N TYR A 57 3.01 -7.36 -3.53
CA TYR A 57 3.86 -6.23 -3.95
C TYR A 57 5.22 -6.69 -4.49
N ARG A 58 5.84 -7.71 -3.88
CA ARG A 58 7.07 -8.32 -4.42
C ARG A 58 6.85 -8.89 -5.81
N GLN A 59 5.68 -9.47 -6.06
CA GLN A 59 5.33 -10.00 -7.38
C GLN A 59 5.17 -8.89 -8.41
N ALA A 60 4.51 -7.78 -8.04
CA ALA A 60 4.38 -6.60 -8.91
C ALA A 60 5.74 -6.01 -9.28
N GLU A 61 6.62 -5.80 -8.30
CA GLU A 61 8.00 -5.33 -8.50
C GLU A 61 8.79 -6.23 -9.43
N HIS A 62 8.67 -7.55 -9.25
CA HIS A 62 9.33 -8.52 -10.11
C HIS A 62 8.80 -8.48 -11.56
N ALA A 63 7.48 -8.38 -11.75
CA ALA A 63 6.89 -8.26 -13.08
C ALA A 63 7.36 -7.00 -13.82
N LEU A 64 7.43 -5.86 -13.12
CA LEU A 64 7.98 -4.61 -13.65
C LEU A 64 9.46 -4.74 -14.01
N ALA A 65 10.27 -5.33 -13.14
CA ALA A 65 11.67 -5.57 -13.41
C ALA A 65 11.86 -6.44 -14.67
N GLN A 66 11.02 -7.46 -14.87
CA GLN A 66 11.09 -8.32 -16.05
C GLN A 66 10.78 -7.57 -17.35
N ILE A 67 9.72 -6.76 -17.42
CA ILE A 67 9.37 -6.03 -18.65
C ILE A 67 10.42 -4.95 -19.00
N VAL A 68 11.09 -4.38 -18.00
CA VAL A 68 12.21 -3.45 -18.20
C VAL A 68 13.45 -4.19 -18.67
N GLN A 69 13.79 -5.34 -18.06
CA GLN A 69 14.91 -6.17 -18.48
C GLN A 69 14.75 -6.66 -19.93
N ARG A 70 13.51 -6.98 -20.33
CA ARG A 70 13.14 -7.37 -21.69
C ARG A 70 13.04 -6.21 -22.67
N ARG A 71 13.30 -4.98 -22.22
CA ARG A 71 13.22 -3.75 -23.02
C ARG A 71 11.86 -3.56 -23.69
N LEU A 72 10.78 -3.94 -23.01
CA LEU A 72 9.43 -3.58 -23.45
C LEU A 72 9.09 -2.17 -23.01
N PHE A 73 9.57 -1.78 -21.82
CA PHE A 73 9.38 -0.44 -21.28
C PHE A 73 10.69 0.11 -20.72
N VAL A 74 10.77 1.44 -20.68
CA VAL A 74 11.76 2.18 -19.91
C VAL A 74 11.05 3.03 -18.85
N ILE A 75 11.61 3.09 -17.65
CA ILE A 75 11.14 3.99 -16.61
C ILE A 75 11.60 5.40 -16.98
N ASP A 76 10.64 6.28 -17.27
CA ASP A 76 10.90 7.68 -17.63
C ASP A 76 10.94 8.57 -16.39
N ARG A 77 10.01 8.34 -15.45
CA ARG A 77 9.99 9.02 -14.15
C ARG A 77 9.50 8.08 -13.06
N LYS A 78 10.01 8.26 -11.85
CA LYS A 78 9.48 7.60 -10.65
C LYS A 78 9.59 8.52 -9.44
N GLY A 79 8.69 8.35 -8.49
CA GLY A 79 8.72 9.01 -7.19
C GLY A 79 8.09 8.12 -6.12
N GLU A 80 8.42 8.39 -4.88
CA GLU A 80 7.78 7.80 -3.70
C GLU A 80 6.95 8.87 -3.01
N PHE A 81 5.80 8.45 -2.49
CA PHE A 81 4.79 9.32 -1.92
C PHE A 81 4.22 8.69 -0.66
N ASP A 82 3.99 9.51 0.35
CA ASP A 82 3.30 9.12 1.57
C ASP A 82 1.78 9.27 1.35
N PHE A 83 1.05 8.18 1.56
CA PHE A 83 -0.41 8.14 1.57
C PHE A 83 -0.86 7.99 3.01
N LEU A 84 -1.47 9.05 3.55
CA LEU A 84 -2.04 9.06 4.89
C LEU A 84 -3.56 9.03 4.81
N THR A 85 -4.15 8.02 5.44
CA THR A 85 -5.59 7.92 5.64
C THR A 85 -5.89 8.21 7.11
N TYR A 86 -6.49 9.37 7.38
CA TYR A 86 -6.81 9.81 8.73
C TYR A 86 -8.18 9.32 9.20
N GLY A 87 -8.28 9.09 10.51
CA GLY A 87 -9.52 8.91 11.25
C GLY A 87 -9.48 9.69 12.56
N SER A 88 -10.61 10.24 12.94
CA SER A 88 -10.80 10.91 14.24
C SER A 88 -10.87 9.90 15.39
N SER A 89 -11.02 8.61 15.06
CA SER A 89 -11.03 7.50 16.00
C SER A 89 -10.51 6.23 15.32
N VAL A 90 -10.06 5.27 16.12
CA VAL A 90 -9.71 3.93 15.64
C VAL A 90 -10.90 3.23 14.97
N ALA A 91 -12.11 3.42 15.48
CA ALA A 91 -13.32 2.88 14.86
C ALA A 91 -13.53 3.42 13.43
N GLU A 92 -13.42 4.73 13.24
CA GLU A 92 -13.56 5.37 11.92
C GLU A 92 -12.51 4.86 10.92
N LEU A 93 -11.24 4.78 11.34
CA LEU A 93 -10.17 4.25 10.51
C LEU A 93 -10.43 2.79 10.12
N ARG A 94 -10.85 1.96 11.07
CA ARG A 94 -11.16 0.54 10.83
C ARG A 94 -12.32 0.36 9.87
N ASP A 95 -13.38 1.16 10.00
CA ASP A 95 -14.53 1.13 9.10
C ASP A 95 -14.12 1.49 7.67
N PHE A 96 -13.25 2.50 7.52
CA PHE A 96 -12.69 2.86 6.22
C PHE A 96 -11.86 1.71 5.62
N LEU A 97 -10.93 1.14 6.39
CA LEU A 97 -10.06 0.05 5.92
C LEU A 97 -10.87 -1.21 5.58
N ALA A 98 -11.89 -1.55 6.37
CA ALA A 98 -12.79 -2.65 6.08
C ALA A 98 -13.54 -2.43 4.75
N LYS A 99 -13.96 -1.20 4.46
CA LYS A 99 -14.58 -0.84 3.19
C LYS A 99 -13.59 -0.89 2.03
N ALA A 100 -12.36 -0.41 2.22
CA ALA A 100 -11.31 -0.47 1.21
C ALA A 100 -10.95 -1.92 0.85
N ASN A 101 -10.95 -2.81 1.84
CA ASN A 101 -10.65 -4.23 1.69
C ASN A 101 -11.87 -5.11 1.43
N ALA A 102 -13.04 -4.54 1.10
CA ALA A 102 -14.30 -5.28 0.96
C ALA A 102 -14.29 -6.40 -0.10
N TYR A 103 -13.34 -6.37 -1.03
CA TYR A 103 -13.17 -7.39 -2.07
C TYR A 103 -12.08 -8.42 -1.77
N ASP A 104 -11.32 -8.24 -0.68
CA ASP A 104 -10.38 -9.25 -0.21
C ASP A 104 -11.13 -10.34 0.57
N GLN A 105 -11.31 -11.49 -0.07
CA GLN A 105 -12.00 -12.65 0.52
C GLN A 105 -11.06 -13.60 1.25
N ARG A 106 -9.76 -13.26 1.37
CA ARG A 106 -8.81 -14.12 2.07
C ARG A 106 -9.18 -14.18 3.55
N PRO A 107 -9.33 -15.38 4.13
CA PRO A 107 -9.55 -15.49 5.57
C PRO A 107 -8.34 -14.94 6.30
N LYS A 108 -8.58 -14.03 7.25
CA LYS A 108 -7.54 -13.50 8.12
C LYS A 108 -7.12 -14.57 9.13
N ASP A 109 -5.81 -14.77 9.25
CA ASP A 109 -5.24 -15.67 10.25
C ASP A 109 -5.60 -15.19 11.66
N GLU A 110 -6.01 -16.10 12.54
CA GLU A 110 -6.47 -15.75 13.90
C GLU A 110 -5.38 -15.04 14.72
N ALA A 111 -4.11 -15.41 14.56
CA ALA A 111 -3.00 -14.75 15.25
C ALA A 111 -2.71 -13.37 14.67
N VAL A 112 -2.98 -13.13 13.37
CA VAL A 112 -2.93 -11.79 12.77
C VAL A 112 -4.07 -10.93 13.31
N ALA A 113 -5.30 -11.47 13.36
CA ALA A 113 -6.46 -10.77 13.89
C ALA A 113 -6.28 -10.39 15.38
N ALA A 114 -5.71 -11.27 16.19
CA ALA A 114 -5.41 -10.99 17.60
C ALA A 114 -4.38 -9.86 17.76
N ARG A 115 -3.29 -9.89 16.97
CA ARG A 115 -2.26 -8.84 16.97
C ARG A 115 -2.80 -7.50 16.48
N GLU A 116 -3.69 -7.52 15.50
CA GLU A 116 -4.38 -6.32 15.02
C GLU A 116 -5.27 -5.71 16.10
N ALA A 117 -6.05 -6.54 16.82
CA ALA A 117 -6.87 -6.06 17.92
C ALA A 117 -6.03 -5.43 19.04
N GLU A 118 -4.92 -6.08 19.42
CA GLU A 118 -3.98 -5.55 20.42
C GLU A 118 -3.33 -4.23 19.97
N LEU A 119 -2.93 -4.13 18.70
CA LEU A 119 -2.42 -2.89 18.12
C LEU A 119 -3.43 -1.75 18.27
N TYR A 120 -4.68 -1.99 17.86
CA TYR A 120 -5.72 -0.97 17.95
C TYR A 120 -6.06 -0.56 19.39
N THR A 121 -6.03 -1.48 20.35
CA THR A 121 -6.17 -1.14 21.77
C THR A 121 -5.05 -0.20 22.24
N ARG A 122 -3.78 -0.46 21.89
CA ARG A 122 -2.65 0.40 22.28
C ARG A 122 -2.71 1.78 21.62
N VAL A 123 -3.22 1.85 20.38
CA VAL A 123 -3.47 3.13 19.69
C VAL A 123 -4.55 3.92 20.43
N GLU A 124 -5.67 3.29 20.79
CA GLU A 124 -6.75 3.94 21.56
C GLU A 124 -6.24 4.46 22.92
N GLU A 125 -5.46 3.67 23.65
CA GLU A 125 -4.84 4.08 24.92
C GLU A 125 -3.92 5.29 24.74
N SER A 126 -3.14 5.31 23.66
CA SER A 126 -2.25 6.43 23.31
C SER A 126 -3.04 7.70 23.00
N MET A 127 -4.12 7.59 22.22
CA MET A 127 -5.01 8.70 21.88
C MET A 127 -5.74 9.24 23.13
N GLN A 128 -6.26 8.36 23.98
CA GLN A 128 -6.93 8.74 25.23
C GLN A 128 -6.00 9.49 26.19
N THR A 129 -4.73 9.06 26.26
CA THR A 129 -3.71 9.72 27.09
C THR A 129 -3.39 11.13 26.58
N ALA A 130 -3.37 11.33 25.26
CA ALA A 130 -3.11 12.63 24.66
C ALA A 130 -4.30 13.60 24.79
N GLY A 131 -5.53 13.08 24.80
CA GLY A 131 -6.75 13.84 25.03
C GLY A 131 -7.41 14.32 23.73
N GLU A 132 -8.10 15.46 23.80
CA GLU A 132 -8.89 15.98 22.69
C GLU A 132 -8.01 16.43 21.51
N GLY A 133 -8.46 16.10 20.30
CA GLY A 133 -7.73 16.42 19.06
C GLY A 133 -6.63 15.41 18.71
N ALA A 134 -6.54 14.29 19.41
CA ALA A 134 -5.73 13.16 18.97
C ALA A 134 -6.38 12.49 17.74
N GLU A 135 -5.56 12.17 16.74
CA GLU A 135 -5.98 11.53 15.49
C GLU A 135 -5.23 10.22 15.28
N VAL A 136 -5.77 9.32 14.47
CA VAL A 136 -5.10 8.10 14.02
C VAL A 136 -4.95 8.14 12.51
N ALA A 137 -3.86 7.60 11.98
CA ALA A 137 -3.68 7.43 10.54
C ALA A 137 -3.16 6.04 10.19
N TYR A 138 -3.62 5.53 9.05
CA TYR A 138 -2.92 4.49 8.30
C TYR A 138 -1.98 5.19 7.31
N HIS A 139 -0.68 4.93 7.46
CA HIS A 139 0.37 5.55 6.67
C HIS A 139 1.04 4.49 5.78
N GLU A 140 0.86 4.65 4.48
CA GLU A 140 1.45 3.77 3.47
C GLU A 140 2.34 4.56 2.53
N ARG A 141 3.53 4.03 2.26
CA ARG A 141 4.40 4.58 1.22
C ARG A 141 4.11 3.87 -0.09
N ALA A 142 3.92 4.62 -1.16
CA ALA A 142 3.71 4.06 -2.49
C ALA A 142 4.69 4.65 -3.51
N ARG A 143 5.02 3.83 -4.50
CA ARG A 143 5.76 4.25 -5.68
C ARG A 143 4.79 4.56 -6.80
N ILE A 144 5.04 5.68 -7.46
CA ILE A 144 4.39 6.02 -8.73
C ILE A 144 5.45 6.14 -9.80
N ALA A 145 5.31 5.35 -10.87
CA ALA A 145 6.21 5.34 -12.00
C ALA A 145 5.48 5.60 -13.32
N ARG A 146 6.10 6.42 -14.17
CA ARG A 146 5.71 6.57 -15.57
C ARG A 146 6.67 5.77 -16.43
N LEU A 147 6.14 4.82 -17.18
CA LEU A 147 6.88 3.99 -18.11
C LEU A 147 6.53 4.37 -19.56
N LYS A 148 7.55 4.37 -20.42
CA LYS A 148 7.40 4.59 -21.86
C LYS A 148 7.65 3.28 -22.63
N PRO A 149 6.80 2.94 -23.61
CA PRO A 149 7.02 1.74 -24.40
C PRO A 149 8.28 1.92 -25.26
N MET A 150 9.10 0.87 -25.30
CA MET A 150 10.23 0.77 -26.21
C MET A 150 9.76 0.11 -27.51
N ARG A 151 10.31 0.56 -28.64
CA ARG A 151 10.04 0.00 -29.97
C ARG A 151 11.19 -0.89 -30.41
#